data_AF-A0A1B6G3G2-F1
#
_entry.id   AF-A0A1B6G3G2-F1
#
_cell.length_a   1.000
_cell.length_b   1.000
_cell.length_c   1.000
_cell.angle_alpha   90.00
_cell.angle_beta   90.00
_cell.angle_gamma   90.00
#
_symmetry.space_group_name_H-M   'P 1'
#
loop_
_entity.id
_entity.type
_entity.pdbx_description
1 polymer ?
#
loop_
_entity_poly.entity_id
_entity_poly.type
_entity_poly.pdbx_seq_one_letter_code
_entity_poly.pdbx_strand_id
1 'polypeptide(L)'
;LMCTGYKYALPFLAPECGITITEGKVIQPLYKHIVNINYPTMGFIGIPFRALVLPLFDYQVRYYLKTLTGEVELPTQEDMFAELEQEMLSKQKQGIPLRKYHEMKIGMRSYMEELANIAKFEQFPPVVYKIYYTTAGFRETNLKNYRDAVFHIVDDNNFRVTGLKVDEQKEFHDVE
;
A
#
# COMPACT_ATOMS: atom_id res chain seq x y z
N LEU A 1 -25.00 -9.09 12.57
CA LEU A 1 -23.57 -9.31 12.27
C LEU A 1 -22.87 -7.96 12.30
N MET A 2 -21.77 -7.81 13.06
CA MET A 2 -21.00 -6.56 13.11
C MET A 2 -19.90 -6.58 12.03
N CYS A 3 -19.87 -5.57 11.16
CA CYS A 3 -18.91 -5.44 10.04
C CYS A 3 -18.02 -4.20 10.18
N THR A 4 -17.51 -3.93 11.39
CA THR A 4 -16.79 -2.69 11.76
C THR A 4 -15.26 -2.75 11.55
N GLY A 5 -14.76 -3.82 10.91
CA GLY A 5 -13.35 -4.05 10.65
C GLY A 5 -12.56 -4.54 11.88
N TYR A 6 -11.23 -4.46 11.79
CA TYR A 6 -10.30 -5.08 12.74
C TYR A 6 -9.35 -4.05 13.38
N LYS A 7 -8.74 -4.41 14.51
CA LYS A 7 -7.67 -3.64 15.16
C LYS A 7 -6.35 -4.39 15.05
N TYR A 8 -5.24 -3.68 14.97
CA TYR A 8 -3.92 -4.27 15.15
C TYR A 8 -3.74 -4.73 16.60
N ALA A 9 -3.22 -5.93 16.77
CA ALA A 9 -2.87 -6.50 18.06
C ALA A 9 -1.60 -7.35 17.88
N LEU A 10 -0.54 -6.99 18.61
CA LEU A 10 0.77 -7.65 18.56
C LEU A 10 1.16 -8.06 19.99
N PRO A 11 0.40 -8.96 20.65
CA PRO A 11 0.60 -9.30 22.06
C PRO A 11 1.95 -9.97 22.36
N PHE A 12 2.66 -10.41 21.32
CA PHE A 12 3.98 -11.00 21.39
C PHE A 12 5.12 -9.96 21.38
N LEU A 13 4.85 -8.70 21.04
CA LEU A 13 5.86 -7.64 21.07
C LEU A 13 5.93 -7.03 22.47
N ALA A 14 7.11 -7.08 23.07
CA ALA A 14 7.38 -6.43 24.34
C ALA A 14 7.54 -4.91 24.14
N PRO A 15 7.24 -4.07 25.15
CA PRO A 15 7.39 -2.61 25.04
C PRO A 15 8.78 -2.15 24.61
N GLU A 16 9.81 -2.92 24.96
CA GLU A 16 11.22 -2.68 24.63
C GLU A 16 11.50 -2.77 23.13
N CYS A 17 10.62 -3.39 22.34
CA CYS A 17 10.70 -3.34 20.88
C CYS A 17 10.46 -1.93 20.32
N GLY A 18 10.03 -0.97 21.14
CA GLY A 18 9.87 0.43 20.74
C GLY A 18 8.74 0.65 19.74
N ILE A 19 7.77 -0.25 19.66
CA ILE A 19 6.61 -0.16 18.78
C ILE A 19 5.35 0.10 19.61
N THR A 20 4.53 1.04 19.15
CA THR A 20 3.27 1.43 19.76
C THR A 20 2.13 1.23 18.77
N ILE A 21 0.94 0.93 19.28
CA ILE A 21 -0.28 0.84 18.48
C ILE A 21 -1.28 1.89 18.95
N THR A 22 -1.44 2.95 18.18
CA THR A 22 -2.35 4.07 18.50
C THR A 22 -3.75 3.80 17.94
N GLU A 23 -4.77 3.98 18.79
CA GLU A 23 -6.20 3.71 18.49
C GLU A 23 -6.49 2.28 17.97
N GLY A 24 -5.56 1.33 18.12
CA GLY A 24 -5.65 0.00 17.51
C GLY A 24 -5.54 0.01 15.99
N LYS A 25 -5.06 1.10 15.37
CA LYS A 25 -5.13 1.33 13.91
C LYS A 25 -3.81 1.79 13.28
N VAL A 26 -2.87 2.27 14.09
CA VAL A 26 -1.61 2.83 13.61
C VAL A 26 -0.47 2.17 14.37
N ILE A 27 0.47 1.54 13.65
CA ILE A 27 1.69 0.93 14.20
C ILE A 27 2.85 1.88 13.94
N GLN A 28 3.54 2.32 14.99
CA GLN A 28 4.60 3.33 14.92
C GLN A 28 5.71 3.10 15.95
N PRO A 29 6.92 3.63 15.72
CA PRO A 29 7.36 4.36 14.53
C PRO A 29 7.90 3.41 13.44
N LEU A 30 7.37 3.54 12.21
CA LEU A 30 7.79 2.73 11.07
C LEU A 30 8.24 3.62 9.90
N TYR A 31 9.47 3.44 9.44
CA TYR A 31 9.96 4.05 8.20
C TYR A 31 9.37 3.32 7.00
N LYS A 32 8.79 4.07 6.06
CA LYS A 32 8.08 3.54 4.88
C LYS A 32 7.03 2.46 5.21
N HIS A 33 6.43 2.50 6.40
CA HIS A 33 5.54 1.45 6.96
C HIS A 33 6.15 0.04 7.05
N ILE A 34 7.48 -0.08 7.02
CA ILE A 34 8.21 -1.35 7.03
C ILE A 34 9.17 -1.40 8.22
N VAL A 35 10.15 -0.51 8.27
CA VAL A 35 11.31 -0.65 9.15
C VAL A 35 11.00 -0.02 10.51
N ASN A 36 11.20 -0.76 11.60
CA ASN A 36 11.15 -0.18 12.94
C ASN A 36 12.31 0.82 13.11
N ILE A 37 11.98 2.11 13.24
CA ILE A 37 12.99 3.18 13.31
C ILE A 37 13.90 3.04 14.55
N ASN A 38 13.36 2.49 15.64
CA ASN A 38 14.11 2.27 16.87
C ASN A 38 15.08 1.07 16.75
N TYR A 39 14.68 0.04 16.00
CA TYR A 39 15.45 -1.19 15.82
C TYR A 39 15.34 -1.69 14.37
N PRO A 40 16.16 -1.18 13.43
CA PRO A 40 16.01 -1.46 12.00
C PRO A 40 16.13 -2.93 11.57
N THR A 41 16.69 -3.79 12.43
CA THR A 41 16.70 -5.25 12.26
C THR A 41 15.32 -5.90 12.46
N MET A 42 14.31 -5.12 12.85
CA MET A 42 12.90 -5.52 12.90
C MET A 42 12.11 -4.80 11.80
N GLY A 43 11.34 -5.56 11.03
CA GLY A 43 10.50 -5.07 9.95
C GLY A 43 9.09 -5.65 9.99
N PHE A 44 8.15 -4.88 9.44
CA PHE A 44 6.74 -5.21 9.33
C PHE A 44 6.35 -5.29 7.87
N ILE A 45 5.68 -6.37 7.49
CA ILE A 45 5.17 -6.57 6.13
C ILE A 45 3.64 -6.61 6.19
N GLY A 46 3.01 -5.92 5.25
CA GLY A 46 1.56 -5.95 5.04
C GLY A 46 0.73 -5.10 5.99
N ILE A 47 1.34 -4.07 6.61
CA ILE A 47 0.60 -3.07 7.38
C ILE A 47 -0.30 -2.18 6.50
N PRO A 48 0.11 -1.74 5.30
CA PRO A 48 -0.76 -0.92 4.48
C PRO A 48 -1.99 -1.67 3.96
N PHE A 49 -3.11 -0.96 3.82
CA PHE A 49 -4.39 -1.54 3.39
C PHE A 49 -5.05 -0.72 2.27
N ARG A 50 -6.06 -1.32 1.61
CA ARG A 50 -6.63 -0.84 0.34
C ARG A 50 -5.57 -0.69 -0.76
N ALA A 51 -4.82 -1.78 -0.96
CA ALA A 51 -3.77 -1.91 -1.95
C ALA A 51 -3.88 -3.25 -2.70
N LEU A 52 -3.05 -3.43 -3.72
CA LEU A 52 -2.73 -4.71 -4.35
C LEU A 52 -1.91 -5.54 -3.37
N VAL A 53 -2.61 -6.31 -2.53
CA VAL A 53 -2.02 -6.94 -1.34
C VAL A 53 -0.79 -7.81 -1.65
N LEU A 54 -0.90 -8.76 -2.59
CA LEU A 54 0.22 -9.66 -2.91
C LEU A 54 1.41 -8.91 -3.55
N PRO A 55 1.21 -8.07 -4.59
CA PRO A 55 2.26 -7.18 -5.10
C PRO A 55 2.92 -6.30 -4.05
N LEU A 56 2.13 -5.69 -3.17
CA LEU A 56 2.63 -4.84 -2.10
C LEU A 56 3.57 -5.61 -1.17
N PHE A 57 3.20 -6.84 -0.79
CA PHE A 57 4.03 -7.66 0.08
C PHE A 57 5.37 -8.01 -0.57
N ASP A 58 5.37 -8.39 -1.85
CA ASP A 58 6.62 -8.65 -2.60
C ASP A 58 7.55 -7.43 -2.56
N TYR A 59 7.01 -6.25 -2.84
CA TYR A 59 7.79 -5.01 -2.84
C TYR A 59 8.37 -4.68 -1.48
N GLN A 60 7.57 -4.78 -0.42
CA GLN A 60 8.02 -4.53 0.95
C GLN A 60 9.10 -5.53 1.37
N VAL A 61 8.94 -6.82 1.04
CA VAL A 61 9.92 -7.87 1.37
C VAL A 61 11.22 -7.65 0.63
N ARG A 62 11.19 -7.40 -0.68
CA ARG A 62 12.40 -7.19 -1.49
C ARG A 62 13.15 -5.95 -1.05
N TYR A 63 12.43 -4.86 -0.78
CA TYR A 63 13.02 -3.66 -0.18
C TYR A 63 13.69 -3.99 1.15
N TYR A 64 12.95 -4.60 2.08
CA TYR A 64 13.45 -4.84 3.43
C TYR A 64 14.65 -5.79 3.45
N LEU A 65 14.63 -6.87 2.66
CA LEU A 65 15.76 -7.78 2.54
C LEU A 65 17.03 -7.06 2.08
N LYS A 66 16.93 -6.13 1.12
CA LYS A 66 18.07 -5.33 0.66
C LYS A 66 18.61 -4.38 1.72
N THR A 67 17.76 -3.90 2.63
CA THR A 67 18.23 -3.15 3.81
C THR A 67 18.98 -4.05 4.79
N LEU A 68 18.53 -5.29 4.97
CA LEU A 68 19.18 -6.26 5.87
C LEU A 68 20.50 -6.80 5.30
N THR A 69 20.62 -6.94 3.98
CA THR A 69 21.87 -7.35 3.32
C THR A 69 22.88 -6.22 3.14
N GLY A 70 22.48 -4.97 3.44
CA GLY A 70 23.32 -3.78 3.24
C GLY A 70 23.43 -3.32 1.79
N GLU A 71 22.64 -3.90 0.86
CA GLU A 71 22.56 -3.41 -0.52
C GLU A 71 21.84 -2.05 -0.62
N VAL A 72 20.96 -1.77 0.33
CA VAL A 72 20.29 -0.49 0.52
C VAL A 72 20.68 0.05 1.89
N GLU A 73 21.40 1.16 1.89
CA GLU A 73 21.65 1.89 3.12
C GLU A 73 20.39 2.62 3.56
N LEU A 74 20.00 2.41 4.83
CA LEU A 74 18.93 3.19 5.44
C LEU A 74 19.44 4.61 5.73
N PRO A 75 18.57 5.63 5.65
CA PRO A 75 18.88 6.95 6.16
C PRO A 75 19.24 6.93 7.65
N THR A 76 19.77 8.05 8.15
CA THR A 76 19.99 8.17 9.59
C THR A 76 18.67 8.03 10.36
N GLN A 77 18.76 7.66 11.62
CA GLN A 77 17.56 7.54 12.47
C GLN A 77 16.79 8.86 12.54
N GLU A 78 17.51 9.99 12.63
CA GLU A 78 16.92 11.34 12.61
C GLU A 78 16.17 11.61 11.32
N ASP A 79 16.77 11.31 10.16
CA ASP A 79 16.12 11.48 8.86
C ASP A 79 14.86 10.62 8.72
N MET A 80 14.91 9.36 9.18
CA MET A 80 13.74 8.47 9.16
C MET A 80 12.60 9.01 10.03
N PHE A 81 12.90 9.58 11.20
CA PHE A 81 11.90 10.24 12.05
C PHE A 81 11.35 11.52 11.41
N ALA A 82 12.23 12.34 10.81
CA ALA A 82 11.82 13.57 10.13
C ALA A 82 10.88 13.27 8.95
N GLU A 83 11.17 12.23 8.16
CA GLU A 83 10.32 11.81 7.05
C GLU A 83 8.97 11.26 7.54
N LEU A 84 8.98 10.45 8.60
CA LEU A 84 7.76 9.94 9.25
C LEU A 84 6.87 11.10 9.73
N GLU A 85 7.45 12.09 10.40
CA GLU A 85 6.73 13.27 10.88
C GLU A 85 6.14 14.08 9.72
N GLN A 86 6.93 14.32 8.66
CA GLN A 86 6.47 15.02 7.46
C GLN A 86 5.29 14.30 6.79
N GLU A 87 5.35 12.97 6.66
CA GLU A 87 4.25 12.18 6.09
C GLU A 87 2.98 12.29 6.94
N MET A 88 3.10 12.15 8.26
CA MET A 88 1.98 12.27 9.19
C MET A 88 1.35 13.66 9.13
N LEU A 89 2.15 14.72 9.16
CA LEU A 89 1.70 16.11 9.05
C LEU A 89 1.03 16.37 7.69
N SER A 90 1.57 15.83 6.60
CA SER A 90 0.97 15.95 5.27
C SER A 90 -0.42 15.33 5.22
N LYS A 91 -0.57 14.09 5.74
CA LYS A 91 -1.88 13.42 5.82
C LYS A 91 -2.85 14.15 6.74
N GLN A 92 -2.37 14.70 7.86
CA GLN A 92 -3.19 15.50 8.77
C GLN A 92 -3.71 16.78 8.07
N LYS A 93 -2.84 17.49 7.33
CA LYS A 93 -3.22 18.69 6.55
C LYS A 93 -4.25 18.38 5.45
N GLN A 94 -4.20 17.17 4.89
CA GLN A 94 -5.21 16.67 3.94
C GLN A 94 -6.52 16.24 4.62
N GLY A 95 -6.64 16.37 5.94
CA GLY A 95 -7.82 15.96 6.70
C GLY A 95 -7.99 14.44 6.81
N ILE A 96 -6.93 13.66 6.56
CA ILE A 96 -6.96 12.20 6.67
C ILE A 96 -6.93 11.83 8.16
N PRO A 97 -7.96 11.13 8.68
CA PRO A 97 -7.97 10.70 10.08
C PRO A 97 -6.81 9.75 10.39
N LEU A 98 -6.25 9.85 11.61
CA LEU A 98 -5.10 9.05 12.06
C LEU A 98 -5.30 7.54 11.81
N ARG A 99 -6.49 7.00 12.11
CA ARG A 99 -6.86 5.59 11.86
C ARG A 99 -6.73 5.13 10.39
N LYS A 100 -6.53 6.04 9.44
CA LYS A 100 -6.32 5.76 8.01
C LYS A 100 -4.88 6.06 7.57
N TYR A 101 -3.95 6.26 8.49
CA TYR A 101 -2.55 6.58 8.18
C TYR A 101 -1.92 5.58 7.20
N HIS A 102 -2.12 4.27 7.43
CA HIS A 102 -1.65 3.19 6.56
C HIS A 102 -2.57 2.87 5.34
N GLU A 103 -3.57 3.70 5.04
CA GLU A 103 -4.42 3.53 3.85
C GLU A 103 -3.67 3.98 2.58
N MET A 104 -3.60 3.12 1.56
CA MET A 104 -2.83 3.39 0.33
C MET A 104 -3.67 3.98 -0.80
N LYS A 105 -4.72 3.29 -1.25
CA LYS A 105 -5.59 3.72 -2.36
C LYS A 105 -4.78 4.20 -3.59
N ILE A 106 -4.90 5.48 -3.95
CA ILE A 106 -4.24 6.10 -5.12
C ILE A 106 -2.73 6.23 -4.87
N GLY A 107 -2.30 6.44 -3.62
CA GLY A 107 -0.89 6.53 -3.23
C GLY A 107 -0.15 5.19 -3.24
N MET A 108 -0.85 4.07 -3.49
CA MET A 108 -0.23 2.74 -3.56
C MET A 108 0.87 2.68 -4.63
N ARG A 109 0.59 3.22 -5.82
CA ARG A 109 1.53 3.15 -6.95
C ARG A 109 2.81 3.90 -6.61
N SER A 110 2.71 5.16 -6.20
CA SER A 110 3.89 5.97 -5.84
C SER A 110 4.70 5.34 -4.72
N TYR A 111 4.05 4.76 -3.70
CA TYR A 111 4.74 4.03 -2.63
C TYR A 111 5.53 2.82 -3.16
N MET A 112 4.90 1.99 -4.01
CA MET A 112 5.56 0.82 -4.58
C MET A 112 6.71 1.20 -5.52
N GLU A 113 6.51 2.19 -6.39
CA GLU A 113 7.55 2.69 -7.29
C GLU A 113 8.73 3.27 -6.51
N GLU A 114 8.48 3.98 -5.41
CA GLU A 114 9.53 4.48 -4.52
C GLU A 114 10.36 3.36 -3.90
N LEU A 115 9.72 2.32 -3.32
CA LEU A 115 10.44 1.16 -2.78
C LEU A 115 11.32 0.49 -3.83
N ALA A 116 10.78 0.29 -5.04
CA ALA A 116 11.49 -0.31 -6.15
C ALA A 116 12.67 0.55 -6.63
N ASN A 117 12.51 1.87 -6.66
CA ASN A 117 13.57 2.80 -7.02
C ASN A 117 14.71 2.77 -6.01
N ILE A 118 14.41 2.83 -4.71
CA ILE A 118 15.43 2.78 -3.65
C ILE A 118 16.18 1.44 -3.71
N ALA A 119 15.43 0.33 -3.81
CA ALA A 119 15.98 -1.02 -3.81
C ALA A 119 16.51 -1.50 -5.17
N LYS A 120 16.39 -0.66 -6.20
CA LYS A 120 16.86 -0.90 -7.58
C LYS A 120 16.36 -2.21 -8.15
N PHE A 121 15.04 -2.43 -8.10
CA PHE A 121 14.42 -3.62 -8.70
C PHE A 121 13.30 -3.26 -9.68
N GLU A 122 12.97 -4.22 -10.56
CA GLU A 122 11.99 -4.04 -11.63
C GLU A 122 10.58 -3.74 -11.10
N GLN A 123 9.95 -2.74 -11.71
CA GLN A 123 8.60 -2.32 -11.39
C GLN A 123 7.56 -3.06 -12.23
N PHE A 124 6.35 -3.25 -11.69
CA PHE A 124 5.22 -3.74 -12.45
C PHE A 124 4.88 -2.82 -13.62
N PRO A 125 4.43 -3.38 -14.76
CA PRO A 125 3.96 -2.59 -15.87
C PRO A 125 2.72 -1.78 -15.48
N PRO A 126 2.53 -0.56 -16.02
CA PRO A 126 1.41 0.32 -15.69
C PRO A 126 0.03 -0.34 -15.75
N VAL A 127 -0.17 -1.30 -16.66
CA VAL A 127 -1.42 -2.05 -16.84
C VAL A 127 -1.93 -2.70 -15.55
N VAL A 128 -1.03 -3.16 -14.67
CA VAL A 128 -1.40 -3.81 -13.39
C VAL A 128 -2.12 -2.82 -12.47
N TYR A 129 -1.60 -1.60 -12.36
CA TYR A 129 -2.23 -0.54 -11.58
C TYR A 129 -3.55 -0.09 -12.20
N LYS A 130 -3.59 0.06 -13.54
CA LYS A 130 -4.81 0.44 -14.24
C LYS A 130 -5.94 -0.57 -14.01
N ILE A 131 -5.66 -1.86 -14.14
CA ILE A 131 -6.64 -2.93 -13.85
C ILE A 131 -7.16 -2.84 -12.41
N TYR A 132 -6.27 -2.58 -11.43
CA TYR A 132 -6.68 -2.41 -10.04
C TYR A 132 -7.65 -1.24 -9.85
N TYR A 133 -7.33 -0.07 -10.42
CA TYR A 133 -8.18 1.11 -10.33
C TYR A 133 -9.51 0.93 -11.05
N THR A 134 -9.51 0.33 -12.25
CA THR A 134 -10.75 0.00 -12.97
C THR A 134 -11.63 -0.98 -12.18
N THR A 135 -11.02 -2.01 -11.58
CA THR A 135 -11.76 -2.94 -10.70
C THR A 135 -12.33 -2.22 -9.47
N ALA A 136 -11.62 -1.22 -8.93
CA ALA A 136 -12.14 -0.39 -7.85
C ALA A 136 -13.36 0.43 -8.29
N GLY A 137 -13.31 1.05 -9.47
CA GLY A 137 -14.45 1.74 -10.07
C GLY A 137 -15.66 0.83 -10.26
N PHE A 138 -15.47 -0.38 -10.81
CA PHE A 138 -16.57 -1.34 -10.98
C PHE A 138 -17.20 -1.77 -9.65
N ARG A 139 -16.43 -1.87 -8.56
CA ARG A 139 -17.00 -2.16 -7.23
C ARG A 139 -17.89 -1.04 -6.71
N GLU A 140 -17.59 0.21 -7.09
CA GLU A 140 -18.36 1.38 -6.65
C GLU A 140 -19.64 1.54 -7.45
N THR A 141 -19.62 1.29 -8.76
CA THR A 141 -20.78 1.48 -9.65
C THR A 141 -21.62 0.22 -9.86
N ASN A 142 -21.01 -0.97 -9.78
CA ASN A 142 -21.66 -2.26 -10.07
C ASN A 142 -21.31 -3.32 -9.02
N LEU A 143 -21.58 -3.04 -7.75
CA LEU A 143 -21.23 -3.94 -6.64
C LEU A 143 -21.76 -5.37 -6.79
N LYS A 144 -22.88 -5.56 -7.50
CA LYS A 144 -23.51 -6.87 -7.70
C LYS A 144 -22.80 -7.71 -8.75
N ASN A 145 -22.46 -7.12 -9.90
CA ASN A 145 -21.98 -7.87 -11.07
C ASN A 145 -20.51 -7.55 -11.44
N TYR A 146 -19.79 -6.71 -10.69
CA TYR A 146 -18.41 -6.34 -11.04
C TYR A 146 -17.46 -7.52 -11.23
N ARG A 147 -17.77 -8.68 -10.61
CA ARG A 147 -16.97 -9.91 -10.71
C ARG A 147 -17.14 -10.63 -12.05
N ASP A 148 -18.13 -10.26 -12.85
CA ASP A 148 -18.34 -10.80 -14.18
C ASP A 148 -17.34 -10.19 -15.19
N ALA A 149 -16.64 -9.11 -14.80
CA ALA A 149 -15.58 -8.50 -15.59
C ALA A 149 -14.38 -9.46 -15.76
N VAL A 150 -14.03 -9.74 -17.01
CA VAL A 150 -12.84 -10.51 -17.40
C VAL A 150 -11.86 -9.58 -18.10
N PHE A 151 -10.71 -9.38 -17.47
CA PHE A 151 -9.62 -8.54 -17.97
C PHE A 151 -8.68 -9.37 -18.87
N HIS A 152 -8.34 -8.84 -20.04
CA HIS A 152 -7.33 -9.40 -20.93
C HIS A 152 -6.23 -8.36 -21.12
N ILE A 153 -5.03 -8.64 -20.63
CA ILE A 153 -3.85 -7.79 -20.83
C ILE A 153 -3.45 -7.87 -22.31
N VAL A 154 -3.25 -6.72 -22.94
CA VAL A 154 -2.83 -6.61 -24.35
C VAL A 154 -1.34 -6.30 -24.42
N ASP A 155 -0.87 -5.36 -23.60
CA ASP A 155 0.53 -4.96 -23.46
C ASP A 155 0.76 -4.33 -22.07
N ASP A 156 1.96 -3.80 -21.83
CA ASP A 156 2.36 -3.22 -20.53
C ASP A 156 1.53 -1.99 -20.11
N ASN A 157 0.77 -1.40 -21.02
CA ASN A 157 -0.02 -0.20 -20.80
C ASN A 157 -1.52 -0.42 -20.96
N ASN A 158 -1.94 -1.44 -21.70
CA ASN A 158 -3.31 -1.59 -22.18
C ASN A 158 -3.91 -2.95 -21.81
N PHE A 159 -5.21 -2.94 -21.53
CA PHE A 159 -6.03 -4.12 -21.35
C PHE A 159 -7.40 -3.90 -22.00
N ARG A 160 -8.12 -4.99 -22.24
CA ARG A 160 -9.54 -4.97 -22.64
C ARG A 160 -10.38 -5.71 -21.61
N VAL A 161 -11.64 -5.29 -21.47
CA VAL A 161 -12.60 -5.91 -20.55
C VAL A 161 -13.72 -6.59 -21.34
N THR A 162 -14.13 -7.76 -20.89
CA THR A 162 -15.28 -8.51 -21.41
C THR A 162 -16.13 -9.03 -20.24
N GLY A 163 -17.29 -9.64 -20.51
CA GLY A 163 -18.12 -10.30 -19.48
C GLY A 163 -19.12 -9.39 -18.76
N LEU A 164 -18.88 -8.07 -18.72
CA LEU A 164 -19.89 -7.08 -18.29
C LEU A 164 -20.95 -6.86 -19.38
N LYS A 165 -22.20 -6.59 -18.98
CA LYS A 165 -23.27 -6.25 -19.94
C LYS A 165 -22.95 -4.91 -20.63
N VAL A 166 -23.44 -4.72 -21.86
CA VAL A 166 -23.10 -3.55 -22.71
C VAL A 166 -23.37 -2.20 -22.04
N ASP A 167 -24.41 -2.11 -21.22
CA ASP A 167 -24.76 -0.89 -20.47
C ASP A 167 -23.84 -0.63 -19.26
N GLU A 168 -23.09 -1.64 -18.80
CA GLU A 168 -22.16 -1.58 -17.67
C GLU A 168 -20.71 -1.31 -18.12
N GLN A 169 -20.44 -1.26 -19.43
CA GLN A 169 -19.10 -1.02 -20.00
C GLN A 169 -18.79 0.47 -20.23
N LYS A 170 -19.80 1.36 -20.20
CA LYS A 170 -19.70 2.75 -20.70
C LYS A 170 -19.06 3.79 -19.76
N GLU A 171 -18.64 3.44 -18.55
CA GLU A 171 -18.33 4.46 -17.53
C GLU A 171 -16.86 4.72 -17.20
N PHE A 172 -15.87 4.07 -17.81
CA PHE A 172 -14.47 4.28 -17.39
C PHE A 172 -13.52 4.48 -18.57
N HIS A 173 -13.57 5.69 -19.15
CA HIS A 173 -12.45 6.25 -19.87
C HIS A 173 -11.58 7.04 -18.89
N ASP A 174 -10.33 6.59 -18.79
CA ASP A 174 -9.15 7.32 -18.32
C ASP A 174 -9.23 8.01 -16.95
N VAL A 175 -8.84 7.27 -15.91
CA VAL A 175 -8.22 7.88 -14.73
C VAL A 175 -6.72 7.93 -15.01
N GLU A 176 -6.26 9.06 -15.55
CA GLU A 176 -4.83 9.41 -15.66
C GLU A 176 -4.18 9.54 -14.27
#